data_AF-A0A8T4NVZ1-F1
#
_entry.id   AF-A0A8T4NVZ1-F1
#
_cell.length_a   1.000
_cell.length_b   1.000
_cell.length_c   1.000
_cell.angle_alpha   90.00
_cell.angle_beta   90.00
_cell.angle_gamma   90.00
#
_symmetry.space_group_name_H-M   'P 1'
#
loop_
_entity.id
_entity.type
_entity.pdbx_description
1 polymer ?
#
loop_
_entity_poly.entity_id
_entity_poly.type
_entity_poly.pdbx_seq_one_letter_code
_entity_poly.pdbx_strand_id
1 'polypeptide(L)' 'MNKTKITKKTKLSEILEKNENAAEILFEAGMGCIGCSMAMSETVEDGCLAHGMGKKDIEELIKKLNK' A
#
# COMPACT_ATOMS: atom_id res chain seq x y z
N MET A 1 -7.81 13.45 -14.93
CA MET A 1 -8.07 12.21 -14.16
C MET A 1 -7.98 12.59 -12.70
N ASN A 2 -9.07 12.44 -11.93
CA ASN A 2 -9.04 12.76 -10.50
C ASN A 2 -8.13 11.73 -9.83
N LYS A 3 -6.89 12.12 -9.48
CA LYS A 3 -6.01 11.30 -8.64
C LYS A 3 -6.67 11.20 -7.26
N THR A 4 -7.52 10.20 -7.07
CA THR A 4 -8.10 9.89 -5.76
C THR A 4 -6.95 9.56 -4.83
N LYS A 5 -6.73 10.42 -3.83
CA LYS A 5 -5.64 10.31 -2.87
C LYS A 5 -5.64 8.92 -2.21
N ILE A 6 -4.50 8.24 -2.23
CA ILE A 6 -4.30 6.97 -1.54
C ILE A 6 -4.32 7.25 -0.03
N THR A 7 -5.07 6.45 0.71
CA THR A 7 -5.15 6.53 2.17
C THR A 7 -4.87 5.18 2.80
N LYS A 8 -4.73 5.16 4.13
CA LYS A 8 -4.52 3.93 4.91
C LYS A 8 -5.64 2.89 4.76
N LYS A 9 -6.84 3.34 4.37
CA LYS A 9 -8.02 2.50 4.12
C LYS A 9 -8.13 2.03 2.66
N THR A 10 -7.25 2.51 1.78
CA THR A 10 -7.25 2.09 0.38
C THR A 10 -6.74 0.65 0.31
N LYS A 11 -7.41 -0.17 -0.51
CA LYS A 11 -7.02 -1.56 -0.73
C LYS A 11 -5.69 -1.64 -1.49
N LEU A 12 -4.93 -2.69 -1.23
CA LEU A 12 -3.69 -2.97 -1.95
C LEU A 12 -3.93 -3.12 -3.45
N SER A 13 -5.03 -3.75 -3.87
CA SER A 13 -5.42 -3.84 -5.29
C SER A 13 -5.63 -2.46 -5.92
N GLU A 14 -6.38 -1.59 -5.26
CA GLU A 14 -6.66 -0.25 -5.77
C GLU A 14 -5.41 0.63 -5.82
N ILE A 15 -4.46 0.43 -4.90
CA ILE A 15 -3.19 1.14 -4.88
C ILE A 15 -2.38 0.83 -6.15
N LEU A 16 -2.30 -0.45 -6.54
CA LEU A 16 -1.62 -0.87 -7.77
C LEU A 16 -2.31 -0.33 -9.04
N GLU A 17 -3.63 -0.23 -9.04
CA GLU A 17 -4.38 0.35 -10.16
C GLU A 17 -4.20 1.88 -10.26
N LYS A 18 -3.99 2.57 -9.13
CA LYS A 18 -3.89 4.04 -9.07
C LYS A 18 -2.47 4.57 -9.24
N ASN A 19 -1.46 3.76 -8.97
CA ASN A 19 -0.06 4.15 -9.07
C ASN A 19 0.77 3.00 -9.68
N GLU A 20 1.28 3.22 -10.89
CA GLU A 20 2.13 2.26 -11.62
C GLU A 20 3.42 1.90 -10.85
N ASN A 21 3.93 2.81 -10.02
CA ASN A 21 5.12 2.59 -9.20
C ASN A 21 4.78 1.98 -7.83
N ALA A 22 3.50 1.76 -7.51
CA ALA A 22 3.12 1.23 -6.21
C ALA A 22 3.72 -0.14 -5.92
N ALA A 23 3.85 -1.00 -6.92
CA ALA A 23 4.45 -2.32 -6.75
C ALA A 23 5.90 -2.21 -6.23
N GLU A 24 6.70 -1.31 -6.81
CA GLU A 24 8.08 -1.06 -6.39
C GLU A 24 8.11 -0.44 -4.98
N ILE A 25 7.31 0.60 -4.73
CA ILE A 25 7.24 1.28 -3.43
C ILE A 25 6.84 0.31 -2.30
N LEU A 26 5.86 -0.56 -2.56
CA LEU A 26 5.42 -1.59 -1.62
C LEU A 26 6.50 -2.64 -1.40
N PHE A 27 7.18 -3.07 -2.47
CA PHE A 27 8.28 -4.01 -2.37
C PHE A 27 9.44 -3.46 -1.53
N GLU A 28 9.85 -2.21 -1.75
CA GLU A 28 10.86 -1.51 -0.95
C GLU A 28 10.45 -1.37 0.53
N ALA A 29 9.15 -1.23 0.80
CA ALA A 29 8.60 -1.20 2.15
C ALA A 29 8.52 -2.58 2.82
N GLY A 30 8.92 -3.66 2.13
CA GLY A 30 8.85 -5.03 2.66
C GLY A 30 7.51 -5.73 2.42
N MET A 31 6.61 -5.13 1.63
CA MET A 31 5.31 -5.72 1.24
C MET A 31 5.42 -6.56 -0.04
N GLY A 32 6.49 -7.35 -0.19
CA GLY A 32 6.75 -8.16 -1.40
C GLY A 32 5.71 -9.25 -1.69
N CYS A 33 4.91 -9.64 -0.69
CA CYS A 33 3.80 -10.59 -0.83
C CYS A 33 2.51 -9.98 -1.41
N ILE A 34 2.55 -8.73 -1.91
CA ILE A 34 1.46 -8.01 -2.60
C ILE A 34 0.73 -8.86 -3.66
N GLY A 35 1.41 -9.81 -4.32
CA GLY A 35 0.81 -10.71 -5.31
C GLY A 35 -0.06 -11.84 -4.76
N CYS A 36 -0.12 -12.03 -3.43
CA CYS A 36 -0.97 -13.05 -2.82
C CYS A 36 -2.44 -12.61 -2.88
N SER A 37 -3.33 -13.47 -3.36
CA SER A 37 -4.77 -13.18 -3.52
C SER A 37 -5.44 -12.67 -2.24
N MET A 38 -4.91 -13.06 -1.08
CA MET A 38 -5.39 -12.61 0.24
C MET A 38 -5.02 -11.14 0.51
N ALA A 39 -3.76 -10.76 0.25
CA ALA A 39 -3.24 -9.40 0.47
C ALA A 39 -3.96 -8.37 -0.40
N MET A 40 -4.36 -8.73 -1.62
CA MET A 40 -5.05 -7.82 -2.55
C MET A 40 -6.41 -7.33 -2.04
N SER A 41 -7.06 -8.09 -1.15
CA SER A 41 -8.34 -7.71 -0.54
C SER A 41 -8.19 -6.84 0.70
N GLU A 42 -6.99 -6.81 1.29
CA GLU A 42 -6.69 -6.08 2.52
C GLU A 42 -6.44 -4.59 2.25
N THR A 43 -6.64 -3.78 3.29
CA THR A 43 -6.21 -2.38 3.27
C THR A 43 -4.71 -2.29 3.49
N VAL A 44 -4.07 -1.22 3.00
CA VAL A 44 -2.63 -1.02 3.26
C VAL A 44 -2.33 -0.94 4.76
N GLU A 45 -3.22 -0.38 5.57
CA GLU A 45 -3.05 -0.36 7.04
C GLU A 45 -3.06 -1.77 7.62
N ASP A 46 -4.07 -2.59 7.32
CA ASP A 46 -4.16 -3.97 7.82
C ASP A 46 -2.96 -4.81 7.39
N GLY A 47 -2.62 -4.78 6.10
CA GLY A 47 -1.50 -5.54 5.57
C GLY A 47 -0.18 -5.14 6.21
N CYS A 48 0.07 -3.84 6.40
CA CYS A 48 1.28 -3.36 7.06
C CYS A 48 1.31 -3.75 8.55
N LEU A 49 0.18 -3.65 9.25
CA LEU A 49 0.09 -4.02 10.67
C LEU A 49 0.27 -5.54 10.88
N ALA A 50 -0.27 -6.38 10.00
CA ALA A 50 -0.09 -7.83 10.03
C ALA A 50 1.39 -8.24 9.85
N HIS A 51 2.18 -7.39 9.19
CA HIS A 51 3.62 -7.53 9.00
C HIS A 51 4.46 -6.80 10.07
N GLY A 52 3.83 -6.27 11.12
CA GLY A 52 4.53 -5.64 12.26
C GLY A 52 5.02 -4.22 12.00
N MET A 53 4.56 -3.56 10.92
CA MET A 53 4.91 -2.16 10.67
C MET A 53 4.20 -1.22 11.65
N GLY A 54 4.89 -0.18 12.07
CA GLY A 54 4.32 0.86 12.92
C GLY A 54 3.48 1.86 12.13
N LYS A 55 2.71 2.67 12.86
CA LYS A 55 1.93 3.77 12.27
C LYS A 55 2.81 4.74 11.45
N LYS A 56 4.04 4.99 11.89
CA LYS A 56 4.98 5.89 11.21
C LYS A 56 5.40 5.34 9.85
N ASP A 57 5.69 4.05 9.76
CA ASP A 57 6.06 3.37 8.52
C ASP A 57 4.91 3.42 7.52
N ILE A 58 3.68 3.18 7.99
CA ILE A 58 2.46 3.27 7.20
C ILE A 58 2.25 4.70 6.66
N GLU A 59 2.46 5.72 7.49
CA GLU A 59 2.33 7.12 7.04
C GLU A 59 3.38 7.51 6.01
N GLU A 60 4.63 7.09 6.18
CA GLU A 60 5.70 7.32 5.20
C GLU A 60 5.42 6.58 3.88
N LEU A 61 4.94 5.34 3.95
CA LEU A 61 4.51 4.57 2.78
C LEU A 61 3.39 5.27 2.02
N ILE A 62 2.34 5.72 2.72
CA ILE A 62 1.23 6.46 2.09
C ILE A 62 1.72 7.75 1.45
N LYS A 63 2.64 8.48 2.08
CA LYS A 63 3.24 9.68 1.47
C LYS A 63 3.98 9.33 0.18
N LYS A 64 4.78 8.26 0.16
CA LYS A 64 5.48 7.80 -1.04
C LYS A 64 4.49 7.42 -2.16
N LEU A 65 3.43 6.69 -1.83
CA LEU A 65 2.40 6.26 -2.78
C LEU A 65 1.60 7.43 -3.40
N ASN A 66 1.55 8.58 -2.74
CA ASN A 66 0.84 9.77 -3.22
C ASN A 66 1.74 10.81 -3.93
N LYS A 67 3.03 10.55 -4.07
CA LYS A 67 3.92 11.36 -4.90
C LYS A 67 3.68 11.02 -6.37
#